data_AF-A0A8T6ZQW6-F1
#
_entry.id   AF-A0A8T6ZQW6-F1
#
_cell.length_a   1.000
_cell.length_b   1.000
_cell.length_c   1.000
_cell.angle_alpha   90.00
_cell.angle_beta   90.00
_cell.angle_gamma   90.00
#
_symmetry.space_group_name_H-M   'P 1'
#
loop_
_entity.id
_entity.type
_entity.pdbx_description
1 polymer ?
#
loop_
_entity_poly.entity_id
_entity_poly.type
_entity_poly.pdbx_seq_one_letter_code
_entity_poly.pdbx_strand_id
1 'polypeptide(L)'
;MIETPGRALGAGLSENERDTLTATLSRPAFFVEVAAHAERAFRDGRTFGLCLVDLDHFKNINLSHGPACGDGALRDIAGRLVRTTLPGVDPLAEVVVGRYDGNAFGVLVETGSLKALEAAAHALHEAVGGEPSVTGCCLSASVGGVLARIGEDAASVLVRAEQAVYLAKQFGRNRVEIGKSPAPLRASGNVLPLKRSA
;
A
#
# COMPACT_ATOMS: atom_id res chain seq x y z
N MET A 1 -25.01 -18.38 -18.01
CA MET A 1 -23.88 -17.46 -18.26
C MET A 1 -24.32 -16.10 -17.75
N ILE A 2 -23.83 -15.71 -16.58
CA ILE A 2 -24.16 -14.42 -15.97
C ILE A 2 -22.92 -13.57 -16.15
N GLU A 3 -23.00 -12.61 -17.07
CA GLU A 3 -21.95 -11.62 -17.28
C GLU A 3 -21.79 -10.80 -16.00
N THR A 4 -20.56 -10.77 -15.47
CA THR A 4 -20.20 -9.82 -14.43
C THR A 4 -19.88 -8.49 -15.12
N PRO A 5 -20.59 -7.39 -14.84
CA PRO A 5 -20.26 -6.13 -15.48
C PRO A 5 -18.95 -5.61 -14.89
N GLY A 6 -17.95 -5.46 -15.75
CA GLY A 6 -16.73 -4.71 -15.45
C GLY A 6 -17.11 -3.28 -15.05
N ARG A 7 -16.73 -2.88 -13.85
CA ARG A 7 -17.02 -1.53 -13.33
C ARG A 7 -16.06 -0.56 -14.00
N ALA A 8 -16.50 0.09 -15.06
CA ALA A 8 -15.76 1.15 -15.72
C ALA A 8 -15.83 2.47 -14.91
N LEU A 9 -14.66 3.09 -14.77
CA LEU A 9 -14.39 4.54 -14.73
C LEU A 9 -15.18 5.39 -13.73
N GLY A 10 -14.50 5.85 -12.68
CA GLY A 10 -14.45 7.28 -12.31
C GLY A 10 -15.74 8.04 -11.92
N ALA A 11 -16.92 7.42 -11.99
CA ALA A 11 -18.21 8.04 -11.72
C ALA A 11 -18.94 7.24 -10.63
N GLY A 12 -19.09 7.86 -9.45
CA GLY A 12 -19.86 7.29 -8.35
C GLY A 12 -19.12 7.16 -7.02
N LEU A 13 -17.90 7.69 -6.92
CA LEU A 13 -17.32 7.98 -5.61
C LEU A 13 -17.86 9.34 -5.15
N SER A 14 -18.43 9.40 -3.96
CA SER A 14 -18.79 10.63 -3.28
C SER A 14 -17.56 11.55 -3.14
N GLU A 15 -17.76 12.87 -3.07
CA GLU A 15 -16.65 13.85 -2.93
C GLU A 15 -15.72 13.55 -1.72
N ASN A 16 -16.19 12.77 -0.74
CA ASN A 16 -15.43 12.43 0.46
C ASN A 16 -14.48 11.21 0.29
N GLU A 17 -14.58 10.49 -0.82
CA GLU A 17 -13.77 9.28 -1.08
C GLU A 17 -12.46 9.57 -1.81
N ARG A 18 -12.27 10.79 -2.31
CA ARG A 18 -11.01 11.23 -2.94
C ARG A 18 -10.28 12.26 -2.09
N ASP A 19 -8.96 12.17 -2.10
CA ASP A 19 -8.10 13.20 -1.56
C ASP A 19 -8.16 14.46 -2.44
N THR A 20 -8.44 15.61 -1.83
CA THR A 20 -8.65 16.86 -2.56
C THR A 20 -7.38 17.39 -3.23
N LEU A 21 -6.19 17.00 -2.75
CA LEU A 21 -4.93 17.44 -3.31
C LEU A 21 -4.49 16.52 -4.45
N THR A 22 -4.54 15.20 -4.24
CA THR A 22 -3.93 14.21 -5.14
C THR A 22 -4.90 13.40 -5.98
N ALA A 23 -6.22 13.54 -5.77
CA ALA A 23 -7.29 12.80 -6.44
C ALA A 23 -7.25 11.27 -6.29
N THR A 24 -6.26 10.72 -5.58
CA THR A 24 -6.23 9.32 -5.09
C THR A 24 -7.34 9.10 -4.07
N LEU A 25 -7.53 7.86 -3.59
CA LEU A 25 -8.46 7.62 -2.48
C LEU A 25 -8.08 8.50 -1.27
N SER A 26 -9.08 9.03 -0.57
CA SER A 26 -8.87 9.67 0.72
C SER A 26 -8.41 8.63 1.75
N ARG A 27 -7.79 9.07 2.85
CA ARG A 27 -7.33 8.15 3.90
C ARG A 27 -8.44 7.22 4.40
N PRO A 28 -9.65 7.71 4.75
CA PRO A 28 -10.74 6.83 5.16
C PRO A 28 -11.13 5.82 4.07
N ALA A 29 -11.26 6.26 2.82
CA ALA A 29 -11.63 5.38 1.70
C ALA A 29 -10.56 4.31 1.42
N PHE A 30 -9.28 4.68 1.52
CA PHE A 30 -8.18 3.72 1.38
C PHE A 30 -8.23 2.64 2.47
N PHE A 31 -8.54 3.01 3.71
CA PHE A 31 -8.64 2.05 4.81
C PHE A 31 -9.82 1.09 4.62
N VAL A 32 -10.94 1.58 4.07
CA VAL A 32 -12.07 0.75 3.66
C VAL A 32 -11.64 -0.26 2.57
N GLU A 33 -10.86 0.17 1.58
CA GLU A 33 -10.34 -0.74 0.56
C GLU A 33 -9.40 -1.80 1.14
N VAL A 34 -8.51 -1.46 2.07
CA VAL A 34 -7.63 -2.44 2.75
C VAL A 34 -8.48 -3.47 3.52
N ALA A 35 -9.52 -3.03 4.21
CA ALA A 35 -10.46 -3.92 4.91
C ALA A 35 -11.19 -4.86 3.94
N ALA A 36 -11.69 -4.32 2.82
CA ALA A 36 -12.35 -5.11 1.80
C ALA A 36 -11.41 -6.17 1.17
N HIS A 37 -10.13 -5.85 0.98
CA HIS A 37 -9.12 -6.80 0.52
C HIS A 37 -8.82 -7.90 1.55
N ALA A 38 -8.75 -7.57 2.84
CA ALA A 38 -8.58 -8.55 3.91
C ALA A 38 -9.76 -9.53 3.98
N GLU A 39 -10.99 -9.03 3.86
CA GLU A 39 -12.20 -9.88 3.81
C GLU A 39 -12.24 -10.78 2.57
N ARG A 40 -11.90 -10.25 1.40
CA ARG A 40 -11.78 -11.05 0.16
C ARG A 40 -10.71 -12.13 0.29
N ALA A 41 -9.56 -11.80 0.87
CA ALA A 41 -8.49 -12.76 1.06
C ALA A 41 -8.88 -13.93 1.96
N PHE A 42 -9.66 -13.66 3.00
CA PHE A 42 -10.23 -14.69 3.86
C PHE A 42 -11.25 -15.57 3.11
N ARG A 43 -12.14 -14.95 2.32
CA ARG A 43 -13.22 -15.65 1.61
C ARG A 43 -12.73 -16.52 0.45
N ASP A 44 -11.82 -15.97 -0.35
CA ASP A 44 -11.42 -16.55 -1.64
C ASP A 44 -10.10 -17.32 -1.54
N GLY A 45 -9.42 -17.26 -0.40
CA GLY A 45 -8.12 -17.88 -0.18
C GLY A 45 -6.98 -17.24 -0.98
N ARG A 46 -7.19 -16.04 -1.54
CA ARG A 46 -6.20 -15.31 -2.34
C ARG A 46 -5.69 -14.11 -1.55
N THR A 47 -4.41 -14.10 -1.23
CA THR A 47 -3.83 -12.97 -0.50
C THR A 47 -3.52 -11.77 -1.41
N PHE A 48 -3.18 -10.64 -0.79
CA PHE A 48 -2.81 -9.39 -1.43
C PHE A 48 -1.55 -8.81 -0.76
N GLY A 49 -0.87 -7.91 -1.46
CA GLY A 49 0.20 -7.09 -0.95
C GLY A 49 -0.27 -5.69 -0.57
N LEU A 50 0.35 -5.10 0.44
CA LEU A 50 0.21 -3.69 0.79
C LEU A 50 1.59 -3.05 0.81
N CYS A 51 1.74 -1.96 0.05
CA CYS A 51 2.92 -1.10 0.10
C CYS A 51 2.55 0.26 0.68
N LEU A 52 3.34 0.76 1.62
CA LEU A 52 3.33 2.15 2.05
C LEU A 52 4.55 2.86 1.47
N VAL A 53 4.33 4.03 0.87
CA VAL A 53 5.35 4.86 0.22
C VAL A 53 5.42 6.18 0.97
N ASP A 54 6.51 6.43 1.69
CA ASP A 54 6.70 7.64 2.49
C ASP A 54 7.80 8.52 1.88
N LEU A 55 7.46 9.76 1.51
CA LEU A 55 8.40 10.68 0.87
C LEU A 55 9.44 11.19 1.87
N ASP A 56 10.70 10.86 1.61
CA ASP A 56 11.81 11.19 2.50
C ASP A 56 12.08 12.69 2.51
N HIS A 57 12.30 13.23 3.71
CA HIS A 57 12.63 14.64 3.92
C HIS A 57 11.62 15.63 3.30
N PHE A 58 10.37 15.23 3.06
CA PHE A 58 9.37 16.07 2.40
C PHE A 58 9.14 17.43 3.08
N LYS A 59 9.24 17.48 4.41
CA LYS A 59 9.19 18.74 5.16
C LYS A 59 10.27 19.75 4.71
N ASN A 60 11.47 19.27 4.35
CA ASN A 60 12.55 20.13 3.88
C ASN A 60 12.21 20.74 2.51
N ILE A 61 11.48 20.03 1.64
CA ILE A 61 11.01 20.59 0.37
C ILE A 61 10.05 21.74 0.62
N ASN A 62 9.09 21.57 1.53
CA ASN A 62 8.18 22.65 1.92
C ASN A 62 8.92 23.85 2.52
N LEU A 63 9.96 23.61 3.33
CA LEU A 63 10.75 24.67 3.94
C LEU A 63 11.61 25.42 2.90
N SER A 64 12.20 24.71 1.93
CA SER A 64 13.12 25.29 0.95
C SER A 64 12.43 25.92 -0.25
N HIS A 65 11.31 25.35 -0.69
CA HIS A 65 10.63 25.72 -1.95
C HIS A 65 9.19 26.19 -1.75
N GLY A 66 8.70 26.19 -0.51
CA GLY A 66 7.36 26.61 -0.15
C GLY A 66 6.31 25.49 -0.28
N PRO A 67 5.18 25.59 0.45
CA PRO A 67 4.14 24.56 0.45
C PRO A 67 3.54 24.26 -0.92
N ALA A 68 3.39 25.28 -1.78
CA ALA A 68 2.85 25.09 -3.12
C ALA A 68 3.72 24.17 -3.99
N CYS A 69 5.05 24.19 -3.79
CA CYS A 69 5.97 23.29 -4.48
C CYS A 69 5.80 21.85 -3.97
N GLY A 70 5.67 21.65 -2.66
CA GLY A 70 5.36 20.34 -2.09
C GLY A 70 4.03 19.79 -2.59
N ASP A 71 2.98 20.61 -2.64
CA ASP A 71 1.67 20.23 -3.18
C ASP A 71 1.77 19.80 -4.64
N GLY A 72 2.53 20.53 -5.46
CA GLY A 72 2.82 20.15 -6.85
C GLY A 72 3.53 18.80 -6.94
N ALA A 73 4.53 18.58 -6.10
CA ALA A 73 5.26 17.32 -6.06
C ALA A 73 4.35 16.14 -5.62
N LEU A 74 3.49 16.33 -4.62
CA LEU A 74 2.53 15.31 -4.18
C LEU A 74 1.55 14.91 -5.29
N ARG A 75 1.05 15.87 -6.06
CA ARG A 75 0.17 15.59 -7.22
C ARG A 75 0.88 14.76 -8.27
N ASP A 76 2.10 15.14 -8.61
CA ASP A 76 2.90 14.41 -9.61
C ASP A 76 3.18 12.98 -9.14
N ILE A 77 3.70 12.81 -7.92
CA ILE A 77 3.97 11.48 -7.35
C ILE A 77 2.71 10.63 -7.32
N ALA A 78 1.57 11.16 -6.86
CA ALA A 78 0.32 10.42 -6.88
C ALA A 78 -0.05 9.93 -8.30
N GLY A 79 0.10 10.80 -9.30
CA GLY A 79 -0.11 10.44 -10.70
C GLY A 79 0.86 9.37 -11.20
N ARG A 80 2.12 9.42 -10.79
CA ARG A 80 3.13 8.39 -11.13
C ARG A 80 2.76 7.05 -10.51
N LEU A 81 2.42 7.01 -9.22
CA LEU A 81 2.03 5.78 -8.51
C LEU A 81 0.80 5.12 -9.17
N VAL A 82 -0.22 5.91 -9.54
CA VAL A 82 -1.42 5.40 -10.22
C VAL A 82 -1.12 4.80 -11.60
N ARG A 83 -0.16 5.37 -12.34
CA ARG A 83 0.22 4.88 -13.68
C ARG A 83 1.33 3.84 -13.65
N THR A 84 1.88 3.51 -12.49
CA THR A 84 3.03 2.60 -12.38
C THR A 84 2.60 1.18 -12.70
N THR A 85 3.24 0.57 -13.69
CA THR A 85 3.08 -0.86 -13.97
C THR A 85 3.77 -1.67 -12.86
N LEU A 86 3.04 -2.58 -12.22
CA LEU A 86 3.56 -3.43 -11.14
C LEU A 86 4.02 -4.79 -11.69
N PRO A 87 5.33 -5.08 -11.71
CA PRO A 87 5.82 -6.33 -12.28
C PRO A 87 5.33 -7.56 -11.51
N GLY A 88 4.88 -8.59 -12.23
CA GLY A 88 4.37 -9.82 -11.61
C GLY A 88 2.95 -9.70 -11.05
N VAL A 89 2.26 -8.59 -11.33
CA VAL A 89 0.83 -8.38 -11.12
C VAL A 89 0.15 -8.42 -12.49
N ASP A 90 -1.14 -8.78 -12.53
CA ASP A 90 -1.94 -8.72 -13.75
C ASP A 90 -1.89 -7.29 -14.33
N PRO A 91 -1.45 -7.09 -15.59
CA PRO A 91 -1.43 -5.77 -16.22
C PRO A 91 -2.81 -5.12 -16.36
N LEU A 92 -3.88 -5.91 -16.26
CA LEU A 92 -5.26 -5.42 -16.27
C LEU A 92 -5.82 -5.15 -14.86
N ALA A 93 -5.10 -5.54 -13.80
CA ALA A 93 -5.51 -5.22 -12.44
C ALA A 93 -5.34 -3.72 -12.19
N GLU A 94 -6.39 -3.09 -11.67
CA GLU A 94 -6.33 -1.68 -11.30
C GLU A 94 -5.39 -1.47 -10.12
N VAL A 95 -4.47 -0.49 -10.23
CA VAL A 95 -3.61 -0.10 -9.11
C VAL A 95 -4.42 0.79 -8.17
N VAL A 96 -4.76 0.27 -7.00
CA VAL A 96 -5.48 1.03 -5.97
C VAL A 96 -4.49 1.82 -5.13
N VAL A 97 -4.50 3.15 -5.33
CA VAL A 97 -3.66 4.10 -4.60
C VAL A 97 -4.52 5.00 -3.72
N GLY A 98 -4.11 5.17 -2.48
CA GLY A 98 -4.75 6.08 -1.53
C GLY A 98 -3.77 6.95 -0.76
N ARG A 99 -4.26 8.09 -0.30
CA ARG A 99 -3.53 8.93 0.64
C ARG A 99 -3.46 8.20 1.98
N TYR A 100 -2.25 7.99 2.48
CA TYR A 100 -2.07 7.37 3.79
C TYR A 100 -1.90 8.42 4.86
N ASP A 101 -1.01 9.38 4.65
CA ASP A 101 -0.74 10.48 5.58
C ASP A 101 -0.22 11.72 4.85
N GLY A 102 0.14 12.77 5.59
CA GLY A 102 0.56 14.07 5.06
C GLY A 102 1.63 14.05 3.97
N ASN A 103 2.49 13.03 3.88
CA ASN A 103 3.48 12.84 2.81
C ASN A 103 3.58 11.38 2.34
N ALA A 104 2.58 10.55 2.68
CA ALA A 104 2.64 9.11 2.48
C ALA A 104 1.43 8.60 1.69
N PHE A 105 1.66 7.57 0.88
CA PHE A 105 0.66 6.89 0.07
C PHE A 105 0.61 5.41 0.43
N GLY A 106 -0.56 4.81 0.31
CA GLY A 106 -0.73 3.36 0.35
C GLY A 106 -1.09 2.84 -1.04
N VAL A 107 -0.56 1.68 -1.38
CA VAL A 107 -0.79 0.99 -2.65
C VAL A 107 -1.14 -0.47 -2.36
N LEU A 108 -2.30 -0.91 -2.84
CA LEU A 108 -2.70 -2.31 -2.80
C LEU A 108 -2.18 -3.02 -4.05
N VAL A 109 -1.64 -4.22 -3.86
CA VAL A 109 -0.99 -5.02 -4.90
C VAL A 109 -1.71 -6.37 -4.95
N GLU A 110 -2.42 -6.67 -6.03
CA GLU A 110 -3.12 -7.94 -6.18
C GLU A 110 -2.13 -9.07 -6.49
N THR A 111 -1.49 -9.60 -5.45
CA THR A 111 -0.52 -10.68 -5.59
C THR A 111 -0.48 -11.61 -4.38
N GLY A 112 -0.26 -12.89 -4.65
CA GLY A 112 0.09 -13.91 -3.66
C GLY A 112 1.58 -14.22 -3.59
N SER A 113 2.41 -13.53 -4.36
CA SER A 113 3.84 -13.82 -4.51
C SER A 113 4.67 -12.75 -3.81
N LEU A 114 5.51 -13.18 -2.86
CA LEU A 114 6.47 -12.27 -2.19
C LEU A 114 7.41 -11.61 -3.20
N LYS A 115 7.84 -12.36 -4.22
CA LYS A 115 8.70 -11.85 -5.29
C LYS A 115 8.02 -10.78 -6.13
N ALA A 116 6.72 -10.94 -6.42
CA ALA A 116 5.96 -9.93 -7.15
C ALA A 116 5.71 -8.68 -6.29
N LEU A 117 5.45 -8.85 -4.99
CA LEU A 117 5.37 -7.74 -4.05
C LEU A 117 6.68 -6.97 -3.96
N GLU A 118 7.82 -7.66 -3.86
CA GLU A 118 9.16 -7.05 -3.90
C GLU A 118 9.36 -6.23 -5.16
N ALA A 119 9.08 -6.82 -6.33
CA ALA A 119 9.22 -6.12 -7.60
C ALA A 119 8.28 -4.91 -7.72
N ALA A 120 7.03 -5.03 -7.26
CA ALA A 120 6.08 -3.93 -7.19
C ALA A 120 6.57 -2.80 -6.26
N ALA A 121 7.07 -3.14 -5.07
CA ALA A 121 7.61 -2.16 -4.14
C ALA A 121 8.82 -1.41 -4.72
N HIS A 122 9.71 -2.11 -5.44
CA HIS A 122 10.81 -1.47 -6.17
C HIS A 122 10.31 -0.58 -7.32
N ALA A 123 9.32 -1.02 -8.10
CA ALA A 123 8.74 -0.19 -9.15
C ALA A 123 8.12 1.10 -8.59
N LEU A 124 7.43 1.03 -7.44
CA LEU A 124 6.88 2.20 -6.74
C LEU A 124 7.98 3.13 -6.21
N HIS A 125 9.07 2.56 -5.68
CA HIS A 125 10.25 3.32 -5.23
C HIS A 125 10.90 4.09 -6.40
N GLU A 126 11.12 3.42 -7.53
CA GLU A 126 11.66 4.02 -8.75
C GLU A 126 10.71 5.07 -9.34
N ALA A 127 9.38 4.87 -9.28
CA ALA A 127 8.40 5.84 -9.73
C ALA A 127 8.49 7.18 -8.96
N VAL A 128 8.95 7.14 -7.71
CA VAL A 128 9.20 8.36 -6.92
C VAL A 128 10.56 8.98 -7.24
N GLY A 129 11.63 8.18 -7.22
CA GLY A 129 13.00 8.68 -7.23
C GLY A 129 13.69 8.74 -8.60
N GLY A 130 13.13 8.09 -9.62
CA GLY A 130 13.78 7.94 -10.92
C GLY A 130 13.90 9.24 -11.72
N GLU A 131 13.01 10.19 -11.49
CA GLU A 131 12.99 11.50 -12.17
C GLU A 131 12.60 12.61 -11.20
N PRO A 132 13.15 13.84 -11.35
CA PRO A 132 12.65 15.00 -10.61
C PRO A 132 11.14 15.17 -10.80
N SER A 133 10.46 15.62 -9.75
CA SER A 133 9.03 15.96 -9.85
C SER A 133 8.78 17.10 -10.85
N VAL A 134 7.52 17.32 -11.23
CA VAL A 134 7.11 18.43 -12.11
C VAL A 134 7.53 19.81 -11.59
N THR A 135 7.80 19.94 -10.29
CA THR A 135 8.30 21.18 -9.66
C THR A 135 9.84 21.27 -9.63
N GLY A 136 10.54 20.29 -10.21
CA GLY A 136 11.99 20.20 -10.24
C GLY A 136 12.63 19.60 -8.98
N CYS A 137 11.83 19.17 -7.99
CA CYS A 137 12.37 18.57 -6.77
C CYS A 137 12.75 17.11 -6.99
N CYS A 138 14.01 16.76 -6.69
CA CYS A 138 14.44 15.38 -6.53
C CYS A 138 13.92 14.84 -5.21
N LEU A 139 13.08 13.80 -5.29
CA LEU A 139 12.50 13.12 -4.15
C LEU A 139 13.11 11.73 -4.02
N SER A 140 13.09 11.21 -2.80
CA SER A 140 13.28 9.78 -2.54
C SER A 140 12.14 9.30 -1.66
N ALA A 141 11.95 7.99 -1.60
CA ALA A 141 10.97 7.38 -0.73
C ALA A 141 11.54 6.21 0.07
N SER A 142 11.02 6.07 1.28
CA SER A 142 11.13 4.85 2.07
C SER A 142 9.87 4.03 1.83
N VAL A 143 10.01 2.85 1.23
CA VAL A 143 8.88 1.98 0.88
C VAL A 143 8.86 0.75 1.77
N GLY A 144 7.72 0.50 2.42
CA GLY A 144 7.49 -0.69 3.23
C GLY A 144 6.42 -1.57 2.60
N GLY A 145 6.77 -2.79 2.20
CA GLY A 145 5.85 -3.75 1.58
C GLY A 145 5.55 -4.93 2.49
N VAL A 146 4.30 -5.42 2.50
CA VAL A 146 3.91 -6.64 3.21
C VAL A 146 2.94 -7.48 2.40
N LEU A 147 3.10 -8.81 2.48
CA LEU A 147 2.08 -9.74 2.02
C LEU A 147 1.11 -9.99 3.18
N ALA A 148 -0.19 -9.82 2.94
CA ALA A 148 -1.22 -10.19 3.89
C ALA A 148 -1.27 -11.71 4.08
N ARG A 149 -1.88 -12.16 5.19
CA ARG A 149 -2.22 -13.57 5.36
C ARG A 149 -3.71 -13.76 5.19
N ILE A 150 -4.08 -14.97 4.81
CA ILE A 150 -5.47 -15.39 4.87
C ILE A 150 -5.94 -15.32 6.34
N GLY A 151 -7.00 -14.55 6.58
CA GLY A 151 -7.58 -14.35 7.91
C GLY A 151 -6.86 -13.32 8.78
N GLU A 152 -5.87 -12.60 8.24
CA GLU A 152 -5.28 -11.45 8.93
C GLU A 152 -6.18 -10.21 8.76
N ASP A 153 -6.43 -9.50 9.86
CA ASP A 153 -7.23 -8.29 9.83
C ASP A 153 -6.45 -7.11 9.23
N ALA A 154 -7.18 -6.12 8.69
CA ALA A 154 -6.58 -4.96 8.03
C ALA A 154 -5.65 -4.14 8.93
N ALA A 155 -5.97 -4.00 10.23
CA ALA A 155 -5.14 -3.23 11.15
C ALA A 155 -3.77 -3.91 11.34
N SER A 156 -3.75 -5.23 11.49
CA SER A 156 -2.50 -6.01 11.54
C SER A 156 -1.66 -5.87 10.28
N VAL A 157 -2.29 -5.90 9.09
CA VAL A 157 -1.57 -5.68 7.81
C VAL A 157 -0.95 -4.28 7.77
N LEU A 158 -1.71 -3.24 8.14
CA LEU A 158 -1.23 -1.85 8.17
C LEU A 158 -0.06 -1.67 9.12
N VAL A 159 -0.15 -2.19 10.35
CA VAL A 159 0.93 -2.10 11.36
C VAL A 159 2.23 -2.72 10.85
N ARG A 160 2.16 -3.87 10.16
CA ARG A 160 3.38 -4.48 9.58
C ARG A 160 3.95 -3.65 8.43
N ALA A 161 3.12 -3.01 7.63
CA ALA A 161 3.56 -2.12 6.56
C ALA A 161 4.24 -0.86 7.13
N GLU A 162 3.68 -0.27 8.19
CA GLU A 162 4.29 0.85 8.93
C GLU A 162 5.64 0.45 9.53
N GLN A 163 5.73 -0.74 10.13
CA GLN A 163 6.98 -1.29 10.65
C GLN A 163 8.04 -1.43 9.55
N ALA A 164 7.65 -1.86 8.35
CA ALA A 164 8.56 -1.96 7.21
C ALA A 164 9.06 -0.59 6.75
N VAL A 165 8.18 0.42 6.65
CA VAL A 165 8.59 1.82 6.37
C VAL A 165 9.53 2.34 7.45
N TYR A 166 9.24 2.06 8.72
CA TYR A 166 10.10 2.45 9.83
C TYR A 166 11.51 1.85 9.66
N LEU A 167 11.61 0.56 9.33
CA LEU A 167 12.91 -0.09 9.07
C LEU A 167 13.63 0.55 7.87
N ALA A 168 12.92 0.87 6.79
CA ALA A 168 13.52 1.55 5.63
C ALA A 168 14.13 2.90 6.05
N LYS A 169 13.42 3.67 6.87
CA LYS A 169 13.91 4.95 7.42
C LYS A 169 15.10 4.77 8.36
N GLN A 170 15.10 3.73 9.20
CA GLN A 170 16.21 3.43 10.12
C GLN A 170 17.46 2.98 9.37
N PHE A 171 17.31 2.23 8.28
CA PHE A 171 18.41 1.73 7.46
C PHE A 171 18.84 2.69 6.36
N GLY A 172 18.65 3.99 6.56
CA GLY A 172 19.23 5.03 5.69
C GLY A 172 18.29 5.62 4.65
N ARG A 173 16.98 5.31 4.68
CA ARG A 173 15.96 5.86 3.75
C ARG A 173 16.22 5.46 2.29
N ASN A 174 15.46 6.03 1.35
CA ASN A 174 15.59 5.82 -0.09
C ASN A 174 15.70 4.33 -0.46
N ARG A 175 14.85 3.49 0.12
CA ARG A 175 14.93 2.04 -0.04
C ARG A 175 13.62 1.34 0.22
N VAL A 176 13.58 0.09 -0.21
CA VAL A 176 12.49 -0.84 0.01
C VAL A 176 12.83 -1.75 1.18
N GLU A 177 11.87 -1.96 2.07
CA GLU A 177 11.89 -3.00 3.08
C GLU A 177 10.63 -3.85 2.98
N ILE A 178 10.78 -5.17 3.04
CA ILE A 178 9.66 -6.10 3.05
C ILE A 178 9.46 -6.64 4.45
N GLY A 179 8.32 -6.31 5.04
CA GLY A 179 7.96 -6.78 6.36
C GLY A 179 7.83 -8.30 6.37
N LYS A 180 8.47 -8.93 7.35
CA LYS A 180 8.35 -10.37 7.56
C LYS A 180 6.88 -10.72 7.74
N SER A 181 6.44 -11.77 7.04
CA SER A 181 5.22 -12.45 7.44
C SER A 181 5.50 -13.08 8.82
N PRO A 182 4.74 -12.78 9.90
CA PRO A 182 4.88 -13.51 11.16
C PRO A 182 4.83 -15.05 11.00
N ALA A 183 5.18 -15.86 12.00
CA ALA A 183 4.91 -17.30 11.88
C ALA A 183 3.39 -17.53 11.64
N PRO A 184 2.95 -18.54 10.87
CA PRO A 184 1.52 -18.85 10.78
C PRO A 184 0.99 -19.05 12.21
N LEU A 185 -0.16 -18.42 12.52
CA LEU A 185 -0.88 -18.74 13.75
C LEU A 185 -1.16 -20.24 13.68
N ARG A 186 -0.44 -21.03 14.49
CA ARG A 186 -0.83 -22.43 14.67
C ARG A 186 -2.26 -22.38 15.18
N ALA A 187 -3.17 -23.00 14.43
CA ALA A 187 -4.49 -23.32 14.97
C ALA A 187 -4.24 -23.95 16.34
N SER A 188 -4.76 -23.34 17.40
CA SER A 188 -4.63 -23.86 18.76
C SER A 188 -5.44 -25.15 18.85
N GLY A 189 -4.91 -26.23 18.28
CA GLY A 189 -5.32 -27.58 18.56
C GLY A 189 -4.74 -27.96 19.91
N ASN A 190 -5.43 -27.59 20.99
CA ASN A 190 -5.23 -28.23 22.28
C ASN A 190 -6.55 -28.23 23.05
N VAL A 191 -7.48 -29.08 22.61
CA VAL A 191 -8.48 -29.63 23.52
C VAL A 191 -7.77 -30.75 24.27
N LEU A 192 -7.30 -30.46 25.48
CA LEU A 192 -6.94 -31.52 26.43
C LEU A 192 -8.17 -32.42 26.62
N PRO A 193 -8.05 -33.76 26.56
CA PRO A 193 -9.13 -34.62 27.00
C PRO A 193 -9.28 -34.45 28.51
N LEU A 194 -10.45 -33.96 28.95
CA LEU A 194 -10.89 -34.07 30.34
C LEU A 194 -10.91 -35.56 30.68
N LYS A 195 -9.92 -36.03 31.44
CA LYS A 195 -9.94 -37.34 32.08
C LYS A 195 -11.18 -37.40 32.97
N ARG A 196 -12.18 -38.18 32.55
CA ARG A 196 -13.21 -38.68 33.47
C ARG A 196 -12.52 -39.68 34.39
N SER A 197 -12.42 -39.34 35.66
CA SER A 197 -12.14 -40.32 36.72
C SER A 197 -13.47 -40.74 37.34
N ALA A 198 -13.55 -42.03 37.64
CA ALA A 198 -14.70 -42.76 38.18
C ALA A 198 -15.17 -42.25 39.55
#